data_AF-A0AB36SP71-F1
#
_entry.id   AF-A0AB36SP71-F1
#
_cell.length_a   1.000
_cell.length_b   1.000
_cell.length_c   1.000
_cell.angle_alpha   90.00
_cell.angle_beta   90.00
_cell.angle_gamma   90.00
#
_symmetry.space_group_name_H-M   'P 1'
#
loop_
_entity.id
_entity.type
_entity.pdbx_description
1 polymer ?
#
loop_
_entity_poly.entity_id
_entity_poly.type
_entity_poly.pdbx_seq_one_letter_code
_entity_poly.pdbx_strand_id
1 'polypeptide(L)'
;MRNWMIIGAMSCLFLTACSTQSDNNTEVQQLKAENDKLQKEVAQLQKEPNKTEPATNDTKQIQDFKNEVSSIIEKAHNTKPVGTKEEDLNTYLAAKKEIDQLDDKIDLSDNQLEADYRAGTITVEQYQTQEREQDILEDQLEQAENALEARFGIDD
;
A
#
# COMPACT_ATOMS: atom_id res chain seq x y z
N MET A 1 -7.53 -3.53 -27.90
CA MET A 1 -7.93 -4.62 -28.83
C MET A 1 -8.29 -5.82 -27.96
N ARG A 2 -9.52 -6.29 -27.90
CA ARG A 2 -10.17 -7.06 -28.96
C ARG A 2 -11.69 -7.07 -28.72
N ASN A 3 -12.42 -6.62 -29.74
CA ASN A 3 -13.87 -6.55 -29.82
C ASN A 3 -14.54 -7.92 -29.62
N TRP A 4 -15.70 -7.92 -28.97
CA TRP A 4 -16.69 -8.98 -29.10
C TRP A 4 -17.18 -9.06 -30.55
N MET A 5 -17.02 -10.23 -31.17
CA MET A 5 -17.72 -10.61 -32.39
C MET A 5 -18.09 -12.09 -32.25
N ILE A 6 -19.37 -12.39 -32.01
CA ILE A 6 -19.98 -13.61 -32.54
C ILE A 6 -21.32 -13.20 -33.16
N ILE A 7 -21.28 -13.13 -34.49
CA ILE A 7 -22.42 -13.01 -35.38
C ILE A 7 -23.27 -14.26 -35.23
N GLY A 8 -24.55 -14.06 -34.97
CA GLY A 8 -25.56 -15.11 -34.96
C GLY A 8 -25.73 -15.71 -36.35
N ALA A 9 -25.80 -17.04 -36.40
CA ALA A 9 -26.39 -17.78 -37.50
C ALA A 9 -27.75 -18.29 -37.03
N MET A 10 -28.77 -17.59 -37.49
CA MET A 10 -30.17 -18.01 -37.54
C MET A 10 -30.32 -19.24 -38.44
N SER A 11 -31.31 -20.10 -38.14
CA SER A 11 -31.94 -21.17 -38.94
C SER A 11 -31.86 -22.53 -38.22
N CYS A 12 -32.90 -23.34 -38.05
CA CYS A 12 -34.26 -23.31 -38.55
C CYS A 12 -35.13 -24.17 -37.61
N LEU A 13 -36.34 -23.65 -37.35
CA LEU A 13 -37.61 -24.35 -37.13
C LEU A 13 -37.55 -25.89 -37.06
N PHE A 14 -37.77 -26.42 -35.86
CA PHE A 14 -38.72 -27.52 -35.69
C PHE A 14 -39.72 -27.12 -34.62
N LEU A 15 -40.90 -26.71 -35.08
CA LEU A 15 -42.10 -26.63 -34.27
C LEU A 15 -42.48 -28.06 -33.87
N THR A 16 -42.12 -28.46 -32.66
CA THR A 16 -42.84 -29.54 -31.96
C THR A 16 -43.65 -28.87 -30.87
N ALA A 17 -44.92 -28.64 -31.20
CA ALA A 17 -45.92 -28.25 -30.22
C ALA A 17 -46.11 -29.42 -29.24
N CYS A 18 -45.58 -29.29 -28.04
CA CYS A 18 -46.16 -29.91 -26.86
C CYS A 18 -46.63 -28.78 -25.95
N SER A 19 -47.95 -28.62 -25.91
CA SER A 19 -48.63 -27.91 -24.83
C SER A 19 -48.32 -28.64 -23.51
N THR A 20 -47.49 -28.07 -22.67
CA THR A 20 -47.50 -28.39 -21.24
C THR A 20 -47.25 -27.12 -20.47
N GLN A 21 -48.31 -26.70 -19.78
CA GLN A 21 -48.31 -26.00 -18.50
C GLN A 21 -46.90 -25.87 -17.90
N SER A 22 -46.41 -24.64 -17.77
CA SER A 22 -45.15 -24.36 -17.09
C SER A 22 -45.26 -24.89 -15.66
N ASP A 23 -44.68 -26.06 -15.42
CA ASP A 23 -44.57 -26.60 -14.08
C ASP A 23 -43.61 -25.69 -13.32
N ASN A 24 -44.18 -24.83 -12.46
CA ASN A 24 -43.46 -23.96 -11.52
C ASN A 24 -42.36 -24.72 -10.73
N ASN A 25 -42.48 -26.05 -10.65
CA ASN A 25 -41.55 -26.96 -10.01
C ASN A 25 -40.21 -27.10 -10.76
N THR A 26 -40.17 -26.89 -12.08
CA THR A 26 -38.93 -26.97 -12.88
C THR A 26 -38.09 -25.71 -12.74
N GLU A 27 -38.71 -24.53 -12.77
CA GLU A 27 -38.04 -23.24 -12.53
C GLU A 27 -37.52 -23.15 -11.08
N VAL A 28 -38.30 -23.61 -10.10
CA VAL A 28 -37.87 -23.66 -8.68
C VAL A 28 -36.66 -24.58 -8.49
N GLN A 29 -36.60 -25.71 -9.20
CA GLN A 29 -35.45 -26.62 -9.13
C GLN A 29 -34.20 -26.03 -9.80
N GLN A 30 -34.35 -25.31 -10.91
CA GLN A 30 -33.23 -24.62 -11.57
C GLN A 30 -32.69 -23.48 -10.70
N LEU A 31 -33.56 -22.65 -10.13
CA LEU A 31 -33.17 -21.56 -9.23
C LEU A 31 -32.48 -22.09 -7.97
N LYS A 32 -32.90 -23.25 -7.46
CA LYS A 32 -32.25 -23.89 -6.32
C LYS A 32 -30.84 -24.38 -6.65
N ALA A 33 -30.67 -25.01 -7.83
CA ALA A 33 -29.36 -25.45 -8.29
C ALA A 33 -28.41 -24.26 -8.54
N GLU A 34 -28.93 -23.14 -9.05
CA GLU A 34 -28.15 -21.91 -9.25
C GLU A 34 -27.75 -21.26 -7.92
N ASN A 35 -28.67 -21.20 -6.94
CA ASN A 35 -28.35 -20.71 -5.60
C ASN A 35 -27.32 -21.60 -4.88
N ASP A 36 -27.43 -22.92 -4.99
CA ASP A 36 -26.47 -23.85 -4.41
C ASP A 36 -25.08 -23.72 -5.07
N LYS A 37 -25.05 -23.41 -6.38
CA LYS A 37 -23.81 -23.13 -7.10
C LYS A 37 -23.19 -21.80 -6.66
N LEU A 38 -23.99 -20.74 -6.55
CA LEU A 38 -23.55 -19.43 -6.06
C LEU A 38 -23.07 -19.50 -4.62
N GLN A 39 -23.75 -20.25 -3.74
CA GLN A 39 -23.29 -20.46 -2.37
C GLN A 39 -21.95 -21.21 -2.30
N LYS A 40 -21.72 -22.18 -3.21
CA LYS A 40 -20.42 -22.85 -3.33
C LYS A 40 -19.34 -21.91 -3.86
N GLU A 41 -19.66 -21.05 -4.81
CA GLU A 41 -18.74 -20.05 -5.37
C GLU A 41 -18.37 -18.99 -4.33
N VAL A 42 -19.34 -18.48 -3.57
CA VAL A 42 -19.11 -17.58 -2.41
C VAL A 42 -18.27 -18.26 -1.34
N ALA A 43 -18.55 -19.53 -1.02
CA ALA A 43 -17.77 -20.29 -0.06
C ALA A 43 -16.35 -20.63 -0.55
N GLN A 44 -16.12 -20.70 -1.87
CA GLN A 44 -14.78 -20.85 -2.45
C GLN A 44 -14.01 -19.53 -2.41
N LEU A 45 -14.66 -18.41 -2.72
CA LEU A 45 -14.07 -17.07 -2.63
C LEU A 45 -13.74 -16.68 -1.18
N GLN A 46 -14.53 -17.14 -0.20
CA GLN A 46 -14.25 -16.95 1.23
C GLN A 46 -13.20 -17.93 1.78
N LYS A 47 -12.81 -18.96 1.00
CA LYS A 47 -11.84 -19.99 1.38
C LYS A 47 -10.52 -19.88 0.65
N GLU A 48 -10.26 -18.82 -0.11
CA GLU A 48 -8.88 -18.40 -0.34
C GLU A 48 -8.44 -17.61 0.89
N PRO A 49 -7.77 -18.21 1.89
CA PRO A 49 -6.82 -17.42 2.63
C PRO A 49 -5.81 -16.97 1.58
N ASN A 50 -5.73 -15.67 1.32
CA ASN A 50 -4.45 -15.09 0.94
C ASN A 50 -3.50 -15.52 2.05
N LYS A 51 -2.76 -16.61 1.81
CA LYS A 51 -1.62 -17.01 2.61
C LYS A 51 -0.55 -16.01 2.25
N THR A 52 -0.72 -14.78 2.70
CA THR A 52 0.35 -13.81 2.75
C THR A 52 1.29 -14.34 3.82
N GLU A 53 2.43 -14.88 3.38
CA GLU A 53 3.54 -15.15 4.28
C GLU A 53 3.82 -13.88 5.10
N PRO A 54 4.22 -13.98 6.38
CA PRO A 54 4.58 -12.80 7.14
C PRO A 54 5.62 -12.00 6.33
N ALA A 55 5.35 -10.72 6.16
CA ALA A 55 6.13 -9.79 5.37
C ALA A 55 7.51 -9.56 6.01
N THR A 56 8.37 -10.56 5.86
CA THR A 56 9.74 -10.57 6.38
C THR A 56 10.60 -9.47 5.75
N ASN A 57 10.21 -8.99 4.57
CA ASN A 57 10.84 -7.85 3.90
C ASN A 57 10.51 -6.52 4.60
N ASP A 58 9.24 -6.31 4.95
CA ASP A 58 8.73 -5.07 5.56
C ASP A 58 9.40 -4.78 6.91
N THR A 59 9.62 -5.84 7.72
CA THR A 59 10.33 -5.70 9.00
C THR A 59 11.79 -5.26 8.80
N LYS A 60 12.44 -5.71 7.71
CA LYS A 60 13.82 -5.31 7.41
C LYS A 60 13.88 -3.85 6.98
N GLN A 61 12.97 -3.39 6.13
CA GLN A 61 12.94 -2.01 5.65
C GLN A 61 12.77 -1.02 6.80
N ILE A 62 11.82 -1.25 7.71
CA ILE A 62 11.63 -0.41 8.90
C ILE A 62 12.89 -0.40 9.79
N GLN A 63 13.58 -1.53 9.95
CA GLN A 63 14.84 -1.55 10.70
C GLN A 63 15.97 -0.78 10.01
N ASP A 64 16.05 -0.86 8.67
CA ASP A 64 17.02 -0.09 7.90
C ASP A 64 16.74 1.42 8.08
N PHE A 65 15.49 1.87 7.99
CA PHE A 65 15.12 3.26 8.27
C PHE A 65 15.44 3.68 9.72
N LYS A 66 15.14 2.86 10.72
CA LYS A 66 15.52 3.13 12.12
C LYS A 66 17.01 3.37 12.29
N ASN A 67 17.84 2.59 11.60
CA ASN A 67 19.29 2.74 11.62
C ASN A 67 19.74 4.01 10.88
N GLU A 68 19.17 4.30 9.71
CA GLU A 68 19.47 5.52 8.94
C GLU A 68 19.07 6.78 9.73
N VAL A 69 17.86 6.83 10.31
CA VAL A 69 17.37 7.92 11.16
C VAL A 69 18.30 8.13 12.35
N SER A 70 18.65 7.07 13.07
CA SER A 70 19.58 7.15 14.21
C SER A 70 20.93 7.75 13.79
N SER A 71 21.46 7.34 12.64
CA SER A 71 22.73 7.86 12.12
C SER A 71 22.63 9.33 11.71
N ILE A 72 21.53 9.75 11.10
CA ILE A 72 21.32 11.13 10.68
C ILE A 72 21.14 12.03 11.91
N ILE A 73 20.36 11.61 12.90
CA ILE A 73 20.20 12.34 14.17
C ILE A 73 21.54 12.54 14.85
N GLU A 74 22.35 11.48 14.96
CA GLU A 74 23.69 11.59 15.56
C GLU A 74 24.58 12.58 14.77
N LYS A 75 24.52 12.52 13.44
CA LYS A 75 25.28 13.42 12.58
C LYS A 75 24.81 14.87 12.71
N ALA A 76 23.51 15.14 12.64
CA ALA A 76 22.92 16.46 12.84
C ALA A 76 23.28 17.01 14.22
N HIS A 77 23.17 16.18 15.27
CA HIS A 77 23.57 16.54 16.63
C HIS A 77 25.05 16.88 16.76
N ASN A 78 25.94 16.26 15.99
CA ASN A 78 27.38 16.52 16.03
C ASN A 78 27.82 17.63 15.09
N THR A 79 26.96 18.04 14.16
CA THR A 79 27.21 19.15 13.23
C THR A 79 27.20 20.47 14.00
N LYS A 80 28.19 21.34 13.74
CA LYS A 80 28.40 22.60 14.45
C LYS A 80 28.77 23.70 13.47
N PRO A 81 28.47 24.97 13.79
CA PRO A 81 29.03 26.12 13.08
C PRO A 81 30.55 26.02 13.03
N VAL A 82 31.12 26.32 11.86
CA VAL A 82 32.54 26.15 11.52
C VAL A 82 33.27 27.48 11.36
N GLY A 83 32.57 28.61 11.23
CA GLY A 83 33.23 29.91 11.23
C GLY A 83 32.42 31.03 10.61
N THR A 84 32.61 31.27 9.32
CA THR A 84 31.90 32.35 8.62
C THR A 84 30.45 31.98 8.37
N LYS A 85 29.58 32.98 8.20
CA LYS A 85 28.16 32.76 7.88
C LYS A 85 27.95 31.90 6.63
N GLU A 86 28.80 32.05 5.62
CA GLU A 86 28.70 31.26 4.39
C GLU A 86 29.11 29.80 4.63
N GLU A 87 30.19 29.56 5.37
CA GLU A 87 30.60 28.20 5.72
C GLU A 87 29.56 27.52 6.62
N ASP A 88 28.98 28.26 7.57
CA ASP A 88 27.93 27.78 8.45
C ASP A 88 26.66 27.41 7.66
N LEU A 89 26.21 28.28 6.74
CA LEU A 89 25.06 28.01 5.88
C LEU A 89 25.30 26.78 5.00
N ASN A 90 26.47 26.68 4.37
CA ASN A 90 26.81 25.51 3.56
C ASN A 90 26.85 24.22 4.39
N THR A 91 27.35 24.30 5.64
CA THR A 91 27.37 23.16 6.56
C THR A 91 25.96 22.73 6.96
N TYR A 92 25.10 23.69 7.28
CA TYR A 92 23.67 23.46 7.56
C TYR A 92 22.97 22.79 6.38
N LEU A 93 23.05 23.38 5.18
CA LEU A 93 22.36 22.88 3.98
C LEU A 93 22.81 21.47 3.61
N ALA A 94 24.07 21.14 3.83
CA ALA A 94 24.57 19.78 3.61
C ALA A 94 23.93 18.76 4.57
N ALA A 95 23.79 19.12 5.85
CA ALA A 95 23.14 18.25 6.84
C ALA A 95 21.61 18.17 6.64
N LYS A 96 20.95 19.30 6.38
CA LYS A 96 19.50 19.37 6.06
C LYS A 96 19.16 18.47 4.86
N LYS A 97 19.96 18.56 3.79
CA LYS A 97 19.77 17.74 2.60
C LYS A 97 19.78 16.23 2.90
N GLU A 98 20.57 15.77 3.85
CA GLU A 98 20.57 14.35 4.22
C GLU A 98 19.30 13.95 4.97
N ILE A 99 18.77 14.84 5.82
CA ILE A 99 17.47 14.67 6.49
C ILE A 99 16.37 14.57 5.43
N ASP A 100 16.26 15.58 4.55
CA ASP A 100 15.28 15.64 3.46
C ASP A 100 15.33 14.38 2.57
N GLN A 101 16.55 13.88 2.28
CA GLN A 101 16.72 12.68 1.46
C GLN A 101 16.26 11.39 2.13
N LEU A 102 16.27 11.32 3.46
CA LEU A 102 15.72 10.17 4.17
C LEU A 102 14.21 10.29 4.32
N ASP A 103 13.72 11.49 4.61
CA ASP A 103 12.29 11.82 4.65
C ASP A 103 11.61 11.45 3.32
N ASP A 104 12.13 11.93 2.19
CA ASP A 104 11.67 11.57 0.83
C ASP A 104 11.61 10.04 0.59
N LYS A 105 12.52 9.26 1.19
CA LYS A 105 12.52 7.80 1.04
C LYS A 105 11.43 7.13 1.88
N ILE A 106 11.14 7.68 3.07
CA ILE A 106 10.06 7.19 3.93
C ILE A 106 8.72 7.50 3.26
N ASP A 107 8.54 8.72 2.75
CA ASP A 107 7.40 9.13 1.94
C ASP A 107 7.12 8.17 0.76
N LEU A 108 8.17 7.83 0.01
CA LEU A 108 8.06 6.87 -1.09
C LEU A 108 7.69 5.46 -0.61
N SER A 109 8.15 5.07 0.58
CA SER A 109 7.80 3.80 1.21
C SER A 109 6.32 3.80 1.65
N ASP A 110 5.80 4.90 2.19
CA ASP A 110 4.38 5.03 2.55
C ASP A 110 3.46 4.95 1.34
N ASN A 111 3.85 5.59 0.23
CA ASN A 111 3.14 5.44 -1.05
C ASN A 111 3.06 3.96 -1.50
N GLN A 112 4.14 3.21 -1.32
CA GLN A 112 4.17 1.78 -1.65
C GLN A 112 3.33 0.95 -0.66
N LEU A 113 3.41 1.26 0.64
CA LEU A 113 2.61 0.63 1.68
C LEU A 113 1.11 0.81 1.42
N GLU A 114 0.68 2.01 1.02
CA GLU A 114 -0.71 2.28 0.64
C GLU A 114 -1.12 1.47 -0.60
N ALA A 115 -0.25 1.40 -1.62
CA ALA A 115 -0.49 0.61 -2.81
C ALA A 115 -0.67 -0.89 -2.50
N ASP A 116 0.17 -1.43 -1.62
CA ASP A 116 0.11 -2.82 -1.16
C ASP A 116 -1.17 -3.10 -0.37
N TYR A 117 -1.57 -2.18 0.52
CA TYR A 117 -2.84 -2.28 1.23
C TYR A 117 -4.03 -2.27 0.27
N ARG A 118 -4.05 -1.35 -0.71
CA ARG A 118 -5.09 -1.27 -1.74
C ARG A 118 -5.13 -2.51 -2.65
N ALA A 119 -3.99 -3.14 -2.89
CA ALA A 119 -3.88 -4.39 -3.63
C ALA A 119 -4.29 -5.63 -2.81
N GLY A 120 -4.50 -5.48 -1.50
CA GLY A 120 -4.82 -6.57 -0.58
C GLY A 120 -3.67 -7.54 -0.35
N THR A 121 -2.43 -7.11 -0.62
CA THR A 121 -1.21 -7.91 -0.39
C THR A 121 -0.86 -7.93 1.09
N ILE A 122 -1.18 -6.86 1.83
CA ILE A 122 -1.04 -6.75 3.29
C ILE A 122 -2.39 -6.57 3.98
N THR A 123 -2.46 -6.91 5.27
CA THR A 123 -3.63 -6.67 6.10
C THR A 123 -3.69 -5.22 6.60
N VAL A 124 -4.87 -4.77 7.03
CA VAL A 124 -5.02 -3.46 7.69
C VAL A 124 -4.14 -3.31 8.94
N GLU A 125 -3.92 -4.40 9.68
CA GLU A 125 -3.06 -4.39 10.88
C GLU A 125 -1.59 -4.21 10.51
N GLN A 126 -1.14 -4.84 9.43
CA GLN A 126 0.22 -4.66 8.90
C GLN A 126 0.44 -3.24 8.39
N TYR A 127 -0.52 -2.71 7.62
CA TYR A 127 -0.53 -1.32 7.14
C TYR A 127 -0.41 -0.34 8.31
N GLN A 128 -1.34 -0.38 9.27
CA GLN A 128 -1.35 0.54 10.41
C GLN A 128 -0.12 0.42 11.33
N THR A 129 0.51 -0.75 11.36
CA THR A 129 1.73 -0.94 12.15
C THR A 129 2.94 -0.30 11.47
N GLN A 130 3.05 -0.42 10.15
CA GLN A 130 4.15 0.19 9.39
C GLN A 130 3.98 1.71 9.28
N GLU A 131 2.78 2.18 8.95
CA GLU A 131 2.43 3.62 8.89
C GLU A 131 2.82 4.32 10.21
N ARG A 132 2.39 3.79 11.36
CA ARG A 132 2.76 4.37 12.67
C ARG A 132 4.27 4.36 12.95
N GLU A 133 5.00 3.38 12.45
CA GLU A 133 6.45 3.32 12.63
C GLU A 133 7.15 4.34 11.72
N GLN A 134 6.63 4.58 10.52
CA GLN A 134 7.13 5.61 9.59
C GLN A 134 6.83 7.02 10.12
N ASP A 135 5.62 7.29 10.60
CA ASP A 135 5.25 8.56 11.25
C ASP A 135 6.23 8.93 12.38
N ILE A 136 6.58 7.95 13.23
CA ILE A 136 7.52 8.15 14.34
C ILE A 136 8.93 8.50 13.84
N LEU A 137 9.34 7.99 12.69
CA LEU A 137 10.65 8.25 12.11
C LEU A 137 10.71 9.63 11.46
N GLU A 138 9.66 10.04 10.77
CA GLU A 138 9.50 11.40 10.21
C GLU A 138 9.47 12.44 11.32
N ASP A 139 8.70 12.22 12.39
CA ASP A 139 8.68 13.08 13.59
C ASP A 139 10.09 13.26 14.20
N GLN A 140 10.93 12.21 14.14
CA GLN A 140 12.31 12.26 14.64
C GLN A 140 13.23 13.04 13.70
N LEU A 141 13.03 12.95 12.39
CA LEU A 141 13.75 13.73 11.39
C LEU A 141 13.42 15.21 11.50
N GLU A 142 12.14 15.56 11.63
CA GLU A 142 11.68 16.93 11.87
C GLU A 142 12.29 17.51 13.15
N GLN A 143 12.32 16.74 14.24
CA GLN A 143 12.97 17.16 15.48
C GLN A 143 14.49 17.38 15.31
N ALA A 144 15.15 16.56 14.51
CA ALA A 144 16.58 16.70 14.22
C ALA A 144 16.86 17.97 13.40
N GLU A 145 16.03 18.25 12.41
CA GLU A 145 16.09 19.46 11.59
C GLU A 145 15.88 20.72 12.42
N ASN A 146 14.78 20.78 13.19
CA ASN A 146 14.51 21.89 14.11
C ASN A 146 15.68 22.17 15.07
N ALA A 147 16.30 21.10 15.61
CA ALA A 147 17.46 21.23 16.50
C ALA A 147 18.72 21.70 15.75
N LEU A 148 18.88 21.32 14.49
CA LEU A 148 19.96 21.77 13.61
C LEU A 148 19.79 23.27 13.28
N GLU A 149 18.60 23.69 12.89
CA GLU A 149 18.25 25.09 12.61
C GLU A 149 18.52 26.00 13.81
N ALA A 150 18.01 25.61 14.98
CA ALA A 150 18.23 26.34 16.23
C ALA A 150 19.73 26.48 16.56
N ARG A 151 20.54 25.48 16.23
CA ARG A 151 21.99 25.50 16.48
C ARG A 151 22.73 26.42 15.52
N PHE A 152 22.31 26.47 14.26
CA PHE A 152 22.88 27.35 13.25
C PHE A 152 22.28 28.77 13.29
N GLY A 153 21.21 28.98 14.07
CA GLY A 153 20.51 30.26 14.17
C GLY A 153 19.77 30.61 12.87
N ILE A 154 19.25 29.58 12.19
CA ILE A 154 18.47 29.69 10.96
C ILE A 154 16.99 29.57 11.34
N ASP A 155 16.15 30.35 10.67
CA ASP A 155 14.69 30.35 10.74
C ASP A 155 14.25 30.16 9.28
N ASP A 156 13.81 28.94 8.94
CA ASP A 156 13.36 28.52 7.59
C ASP A 156 11.82 28.55 7.52
#